data_AF-A0AAU1LF70-F1
#
_entry.id   AF-A0AAU1LF70-F1
#
_cell.length_a   1.000
_cell.length_b   1.000
_cell.length_c   1.000
_cell.angle_alpha   90.00
_cell.angle_beta   90.00
_cell.angle_gamma   90.00
#
_symmetry.space_group_name_H-M   'P 1'
#
loop_
_entity.id
_entity.type
_entity.pdbx_description
1 polymer ?
#
loop_
_entity_poly.entity_id
_entity_poly.type
_entity_poly.pdbx_seq_one_letter_code
_entity_poly.pdbx_strand_id
1 'polypeptide(L)'
;MNTVGKTVGKTVGKTVGKTTRALTCAVVSLLAAATVSAGQVSAATEQAATCRNIGTSFTDKLIPGQCIGNGGYRLDMQYDGNLVLYSGDRACWASGTDGTDGVYAEFSGDWRPDSPYLSLESQFGQLRKYRGKYTGLHKTGNVSINGKGEVWIAYGKLAGC
;
A
#
# COMPACT_ATOMS: atom_id res chain seq x y z
N MET A 1 -19.96 -64.08 21.68
CA MET A 1 -20.85 -64.71 22.69
C MET A 1 -20.40 -64.27 24.08
N ASN A 2 -21.34 -64.20 25.02
CA ASN A 2 -21.31 -63.97 26.48
C ASN A 2 -19.98 -63.57 27.17
N THR A 3 -19.82 -62.48 27.95
CA THR A 3 -20.60 -61.90 29.09
C THR A 3 -20.15 -62.43 30.47
N VAL A 4 -20.20 -61.57 31.51
CA VAL A 4 -19.80 -61.78 32.93
C VAL A 4 -18.27 -61.77 33.15
N GLY A 5 -17.67 -61.19 34.19
CA GLY A 5 -18.11 -60.40 35.38
C GLY A 5 -16.88 -60.17 36.28
N LYS A 6 -16.89 -59.72 37.54
CA LYS A 6 -17.85 -59.08 38.48
C LYS A 6 -17.01 -58.55 39.68
N THR A 7 -17.46 -57.55 40.43
CA THR A 7 -16.67 -56.88 41.49
C THR A 7 -16.68 -57.52 42.88
N VAL A 8 -15.57 -57.36 43.63
CA VAL A 8 -15.39 -57.44 45.10
C VAL A 8 -14.30 -56.40 45.45
N GLY A 9 -14.48 -55.42 46.35
CA GLY A 9 -14.26 -55.50 47.83
C GLY A 9 -12.76 -55.33 48.19
N LYS A 10 -12.28 -54.70 49.27
CA LYS A 10 -12.82 -54.13 50.55
C LYS A 10 -11.64 -53.30 51.19
N THR A 11 -11.69 -52.37 52.17
CA THR A 11 -12.68 -51.78 53.11
C THR A 11 -12.15 -50.39 53.62
N VAL A 12 -12.92 -49.66 54.48
CA VAL A 12 -12.57 -48.71 55.59
C VAL A 12 -11.09 -48.21 55.77
N GLY A 13 -10.79 -46.95 56.13
CA GLY A 13 -11.64 -45.76 56.45
C GLY A 13 -11.31 -45.09 57.81
N LYS A 14 -11.48 -43.76 57.94
CA LYS A 14 -11.58 -43.03 59.24
C LYS A 14 -12.12 -41.60 59.07
N THR A 15 -12.73 -41.04 60.12
CA THR A 15 -13.42 -39.74 60.09
C THR A 15 -13.02 -38.86 61.27
N VAL A 16 -12.62 -37.62 61.00
CA VAL A 16 -12.69 -36.45 61.91
C VAL A 16 -12.98 -35.24 61.03
N GLY A 17 -13.78 -34.27 61.50
CA GLY A 17 -14.05 -33.05 60.75
C GLY A 17 -14.45 -31.87 61.63
N LYS A 18 -14.26 -30.66 61.11
CA LYS A 18 -14.79 -29.38 61.62
C LYS A 18 -14.98 -28.40 60.45
N THR A 19 -16.24 -28.18 60.07
CA THR A 19 -16.90 -26.88 59.76
C THR A 19 -16.01 -25.66 59.42
N THR A 20 -16.27 -24.83 58.38
CA THR A 20 -17.47 -24.68 57.52
C THR A 20 -17.22 -23.72 56.33
N ARG A 21 -17.83 -23.98 55.15
CA ARG A 21 -17.98 -23.10 53.94
C ARG A 21 -16.68 -22.74 53.18
N ALA A 22 -16.64 -22.59 51.84
CA ALA A 22 -17.64 -22.79 50.78
C ALA A 22 -16.99 -23.27 49.45
N LEU A 23 -17.79 -23.31 48.37
CA LEU A 23 -17.45 -23.65 46.96
C LEU A 23 -16.19 -22.91 46.42
N THR A 24 -15.42 -23.39 45.43
CA THR A 24 -15.69 -24.41 44.38
C THR A 24 -14.40 -25.12 43.89
N CYS A 25 -14.54 -26.14 43.03
CA CYS A 25 -13.48 -26.87 42.32
C CYS A 25 -12.70 -25.99 41.29
N ALA A 26 -11.58 -26.40 40.67
CA ALA A 26 -11.05 -27.75 40.45
C ALA A 26 -9.50 -27.85 40.34
N VAL A 27 -9.03 -29.08 40.13
CA VAL A 27 -7.62 -29.57 40.18
C VAL A 27 -6.76 -29.10 38.99
N VAL A 28 -5.46 -28.87 39.24
CA VAL A 28 -4.42 -28.69 38.20
C VAL A 28 -3.83 -30.05 37.80
N SER A 29 -3.68 -30.29 36.49
CA SER A 29 -2.87 -31.40 35.95
C SER A 29 -1.89 -30.86 34.91
N LEU A 30 -0.65 -31.32 34.96
CA LEU A 30 0.43 -30.82 34.09
C LEU A 30 0.18 -31.21 32.63
N LEU A 31 0.16 -30.21 31.74
CA LEU A 31 0.51 -30.39 30.34
C LEU A 31 1.99 -30.04 30.15
N ALA A 32 2.72 -30.87 29.39
CA ALA A 32 4.02 -30.48 28.89
C ALA A 32 3.82 -29.37 27.85
N ALA A 33 4.22 -28.15 28.20
CA ALA A 33 4.14 -27.00 27.30
C ALA A 33 5.18 -27.11 26.19
N ALA A 34 4.83 -27.85 25.12
CA ALA A 34 5.54 -27.76 23.86
C ALA A 34 5.43 -26.32 23.35
N THR A 35 6.51 -25.56 23.46
CA THR A 35 6.59 -24.19 22.94
C THR A 35 6.61 -24.25 21.42
N VAL A 36 5.41 -24.30 20.83
CA VAL A 36 5.21 -23.86 19.45
C VAL A 36 5.74 -22.43 19.39
N SER A 37 6.92 -22.24 18.80
CA SER A 37 7.40 -20.92 18.45
C SER A 37 6.38 -20.36 17.48
N ALA A 38 5.58 -19.39 17.95
CA ALA A 38 4.58 -18.75 17.14
C ALA A 38 5.31 -18.05 16.01
N GLY A 39 5.30 -18.68 14.82
CA GLY A 39 5.98 -18.17 13.65
C GLY A 39 5.54 -16.73 13.46
N GLN A 40 6.49 -15.79 13.49
CA GLN A 40 6.19 -14.39 13.33
C GLN A 40 5.71 -14.19 11.89
N VAL A 41 4.39 -14.30 11.71
CA VAL A 41 3.67 -13.77 10.56
C VAL A 41 3.86 -12.27 10.66
N SER A 42 4.96 -11.77 10.10
CA SER A 42 5.19 -10.35 9.97
C SER A 42 3.95 -9.74 9.36
N ALA A 43 3.33 -8.81 10.08
CA ALA A 43 2.25 -8.01 9.57
C ALA A 43 2.80 -7.12 8.46
N ALA A 44 2.88 -7.68 7.24
CA ALA A 44 2.98 -6.91 6.03
C ALA A 44 1.79 -5.95 6.06
N THR A 45 2.09 -4.66 6.20
CA THR A 45 1.06 -3.66 6.42
C THR A 45 0.15 -3.62 5.20
N GLU A 46 -1.16 -3.74 5.43
CA GLU A 46 -2.17 -3.46 4.42
C GLU A 46 -2.22 -1.93 4.16
N GLN A 47 -1.17 -1.39 3.55
CA GLN A 47 -1.32 -0.28 2.62
C GLN A 47 -2.16 -0.80 1.45
N ALA A 48 -3.49 -0.76 1.61
CA ALA A 48 -4.43 -0.97 0.51
C ALA A 48 -4.02 -0.07 -0.66
N ALA A 49 -3.60 -0.70 -1.77
CA ALA A 49 -2.49 -0.26 -2.64
C ALA A 49 -2.33 1.26 -2.87
N THR A 50 -1.77 1.96 -1.88
CA THR A 50 -1.35 3.36 -2.03
C THR A 50 -0.08 3.41 -2.86
N CYS A 51 -0.07 4.28 -3.87
CA CYS A 51 1.09 4.52 -4.72
C CYS A 51 2.40 4.72 -3.92
N ARG A 52 3.50 4.17 -4.42
CA ARG A 52 4.84 4.41 -3.89
C ARG A 52 5.22 5.86 -4.18
N ASN A 53 5.14 6.71 -3.17
CA ASN A 53 5.58 8.09 -3.29
C ASN A 53 7.11 8.16 -3.49
N ILE A 54 7.56 8.88 -4.51
CA ILE A 54 8.99 9.09 -4.83
C ILE A 54 9.47 10.53 -4.56
N GLY A 55 8.65 11.36 -3.92
CA GLY A 55 8.93 12.76 -3.59
C GLY A 55 7.93 13.74 -4.22
N THR A 56 8.36 14.99 -4.40
CA THR A 56 7.54 16.07 -4.99
C THR A 56 7.72 16.23 -6.51
N SER A 57 8.62 15.47 -7.13
CA SER A 57 9.03 15.64 -8.54
C SER A 57 9.83 14.47 -9.10
N PHE A 58 9.88 14.31 -10.43
CA PHE A 58 10.75 13.37 -11.13
C PHE A 58 11.33 13.97 -12.43
N THR A 59 12.52 13.50 -12.84
CA THR A 59 13.27 13.96 -14.03
C THR A 59 13.51 12.90 -15.09
N ASP A 60 13.07 11.66 -14.84
CA ASP A 60 13.13 10.52 -15.76
C ASP A 60 11.70 9.96 -15.90
N LYS A 61 11.40 8.82 -15.27
CA LYS A 61 10.09 8.16 -15.38
C LYS A 61 9.36 8.09 -14.03
N LEU A 62 8.03 8.15 -14.11
CA LEU A 62 7.10 7.71 -13.08
C LEU A 62 6.41 6.44 -13.62
N ILE A 63 6.67 5.29 -13.02
CA ILE A 63 6.22 3.97 -13.51
C ILE A 63 4.94 3.51 -12.77
N PRO A 64 4.20 2.50 -13.28
CA PRO A 64 3.02 1.95 -12.63
C PRO A 64 3.18 1.68 -11.12
N GLY A 65 2.24 2.19 -10.34
CA GLY A 65 2.23 2.13 -8.88
C GLY A 65 3.13 3.15 -8.19
N GLN A 66 3.72 4.12 -8.90
CA GLN A 66 4.44 5.25 -8.30
C GLN A 66 3.66 6.55 -8.39
N CYS A 67 3.93 7.45 -7.45
CA CYS A 67 3.38 8.80 -7.44
C CYS A 67 4.39 9.84 -6.96
N ILE A 68 4.15 11.11 -7.32
CA ILE A 68 4.69 12.26 -6.60
C ILE A 68 3.58 12.92 -5.79
N GLY A 69 3.90 13.52 -4.64
CA GLY A 69 2.87 14.10 -3.78
C GLY A 69 3.37 15.23 -2.88
N ASN A 70 2.46 16.14 -2.54
CA ASN A 70 2.73 17.35 -1.78
C ASN A 70 1.42 17.87 -1.16
N GLY A 71 1.41 18.27 0.12
CA GLY A 71 0.27 18.97 0.74
C GLY A 71 -1.09 18.24 0.74
N GLY A 72 -1.13 16.91 0.67
CA GLY A 72 -2.37 16.13 0.54
C GLY A 72 -2.84 15.90 -0.90
N TYR A 73 -2.09 16.40 -1.88
CA TYR A 73 -2.27 16.12 -3.30
C TYR A 73 -1.27 15.07 -3.79
N ARG A 74 -1.66 14.25 -4.77
CA ARG A 74 -0.73 13.32 -5.46
C ARG A 74 -1.00 13.27 -6.96
N LEU A 75 0.06 13.13 -7.75
CA LEU A 75 0.02 12.71 -9.15
C LEU A 75 0.46 11.25 -9.20
N ASP A 76 -0.43 10.38 -9.65
CA ASP A 76 -0.40 8.94 -9.45
C ASP A 76 -0.41 8.22 -10.81
N MET A 77 0.63 7.42 -11.10
CA MET A 77 0.71 6.60 -12.31
C MET A 77 0.16 5.22 -12.00
N GLN A 78 -1.13 5.02 -12.28
CA GLN A 78 -1.86 3.83 -11.90
C GLN A 78 -1.53 2.61 -12.79
N TYR A 79 -1.81 1.41 -12.27
CA TYR A 79 -1.51 0.15 -12.96
C TYR A 79 -2.34 -0.08 -14.24
N ASP A 80 -3.52 0.54 -14.32
CA ASP A 80 -4.43 0.53 -15.49
C ASP A 80 -3.95 1.42 -16.66
N GLY A 81 -2.87 2.18 -16.45
CA GLY A 81 -2.30 3.13 -17.41
C GLY A 81 -2.80 4.57 -17.29
N ASN A 82 -3.59 4.90 -16.27
CA ASN A 82 -4.07 6.27 -16.04
C ASN A 82 -3.11 7.08 -15.16
N LEU A 83 -2.71 8.27 -15.63
CA LEU A 83 -1.97 9.24 -14.83
C LEU A 83 -2.97 10.23 -14.23
N VAL A 84 -3.16 10.21 -12.91
CA VAL A 84 -4.27 10.90 -12.24
C VAL A 84 -3.79 11.80 -11.11
N LEU A 85 -4.29 13.03 -11.09
CA LEU A 85 -4.08 14.01 -10.02
C LEU A 85 -5.24 13.94 -9.02
N TYR A 86 -4.92 13.65 -7.77
CA TYR A 86 -5.85 13.56 -6.65
C TYR A 86 -5.65 14.68 -5.62
N SER A 87 -6.74 15.04 -4.93
CA SER A 87 -6.75 15.71 -3.63
C SER A 87 -7.45 14.81 -2.62
N GLY A 88 -6.70 14.26 -1.65
CA GLY A 88 -7.17 13.10 -0.88
C GLY A 88 -7.52 11.95 -1.83
N ASP A 89 -8.76 11.49 -1.80
CA ASP A 89 -9.28 10.43 -2.69
C ASP A 89 -10.09 10.96 -3.89
N ARG A 90 -10.30 12.29 -3.97
CA ARG A 90 -10.99 12.92 -5.11
C ARG A 90 -10.02 13.13 -6.26
N ALA A 91 -10.30 12.51 -7.42
CA ALA A 91 -9.64 12.88 -8.66
C ALA A 91 -10.02 14.32 -9.08
N CYS A 92 -9.01 15.13 -9.39
CA CYS A 92 -9.14 16.49 -9.92
C CYS A 92 -8.95 16.52 -11.44
N TRP A 93 -8.03 15.70 -11.94
CA TRP A 93 -7.68 15.57 -13.35
C TRP A 93 -7.14 14.15 -13.61
N ALA A 94 -7.41 13.60 -14.79
CA ALA A 94 -6.90 12.31 -15.23
C ALA A 94 -6.40 12.41 -16.68
N SER A 95 -5.42 11.60 -17.05
CA SER A 95 -4.95 11.54 -18.43
C SER A 95 -5.98 10.93 -19.36
N GLY A 96 -6.83 10.01 -18.90
CA GLY A 96 -7.74 9.28 -19.80
C GLY A 96 -6.94 8.38 -20.75
N THR A 97 -6.09 7.55 -20.16
CA THR A 97 -5.27 6.50 -20.80
C THR A 97 -5.38 5.16 -20.08
N ASP A 98 -6.42 5.03 -19.25
CA ASP A 98 -6.89 3.79 -18.64
C ASP A 98 -7.17 2.69 -19.67
N GLY A 99 -7.04 1.43 -19.22
CA GLY A 99 -7.18 0.25 -20.07
C GLY A 99 -5.93 -0.09 -20.90
N THR A 100 -4.76 0.49 -20.57
CA THR A 100 -3.47 0.13 -21.18
C THR A 100 -2.42 -0.16 -20.11
N ASP A 101 -2.27 -1.43 -19.76
CA ASP A 101 -1.30 -1.87 -18.75
C ASP A 101 0.14 -1.47 -19.08
N GLY A 102 0.95 -1.22 -18.05
CA GLY A 102 2.39 -0.99 -18.18
C GLY A 102 2.79 0.41 -18.67
N VAL A 103 1.83 1.33 -18.85
CA VAL A 103 2.13 2.72 -19.22
C VAL A 103 2.93 3.43 -18.13
N TYR A 104 3.96 4.17 -18.53
CA TYR A 104 4.73 5.04 -17.65
C TYR A 104 4.74 6.48 -18.17
N ALA A 105 4.91 7.43 -17.26
CA ALA A 105 5.05 8.84 -17.59
C ALA A 105 6.53 9.22 -17.66
N GLU A 106 7.01 9.68 -18.81
CA GLU A 106 8.42 10.07 -19.03
C GLU A 106 8.56 11.58 -19.21
N PHE A 107 9.49 12.20 -18.47
CA PHE A 107 9.88 13.59 -18.63
C PHE A 107 11.04 13.73 -19.62
N SER A 108 10.79 14.37 -20.77
CA SER A 108 11.86 14.81 -21.65
C SER A 108 12.25 16.25 -21.34
N GLY A 109 13.43 16.40 -20.73
CA GLY A 109 14.08 17.68 -20.43
C GLY A 109 15.25 18.03 -21.35
N ASP A 110 15.33 17.43 -22.54
CA ASP A 110 16.45 17.64 -23.46
C ASP A 110 16.29 18.89 -24.34
N TRP A 111 17.22 19.08 -25.28
CA TRP A 111 17.30 20.25 -26.16
C TRP A 111 16.67 20.03 -27.55
N ARG A 112 15.63 19.19 -27.65
CA ARG A 112 14.86 19.05 -28.90
C ARG A 112 13.84 20.20 -29.08
N PRO A 113 13.42 20.51 -30.32
CA PRO A 113 12.42 21.55 -30.60
C PRO A 113 11.06 21.35 -29.90
N ASP A 114 10.73 20.12 -29.53
CA ASP A 114 9.49 19.79 -28.83
C ASP A 114 9.58 19.80 -27.30
N SER A 115 10.80 19.90 -26.75
CA SER A 115 11.08 19.82 -25.31
C SER A 115 10.88 21.18 -24.60
N PRO A 116 10.49 21.19 -23.30
CA PRO A 116 10.26 20.04 -22.45
C PRO A 116 8.85 19.47 -22.63
N TYR A 117 8.69 18.18 -22.38
CA TYR A 117 7.37 17.54 -22.34
C TYR A 117 7.32 16.41 -21.31
N LEU A 118 6.08 16.05 -20.94
CA LEU A 118 5.76 14.75 -20.36
C LEU A 118 5.06 13.92 -21.43
N SER A 119 5.49 12.69 -21.67
CA SER A 119 4.71 11.72 -22.46
C SER A 119 4.25 10.55 -21.61
N LEU A 120 3.17 9.90 -22.07
CA LEU A 120 2.68 8.63 -21.55
C LEU A 120 3.00 7.56 -22.59
N GLU A 121 3.93 6.69 -22.26
CA GLU A 121 4.52 5.70 -23.16
C GLU A 121 4.08 4.29 -22.80
N SER A 122 3.85 3.45 -23.80
CA SER A 122 3.49 2.03 -23.65
C SER A 122 4.39 1.15 -24.54
N GLN A 123 4.27 -0.18 -24.43
CA GLN A 123 4.88 -1.09 -25.39
C GLN A 123 4.36 -0.91 -26.84
N PHE A 124 3.23 -0.22 -27.02
CA PHE A 124 2.64 0.14 -28.31
C PHE A 124 3.02 1.57 -28.75
N GLY A 125 3.84 2.28 -27.98
CA GLY A 125 4.27 3.65 -28.21
C GLY A 125 3.52 4.72 -27.40
N GLN A 126 3.71 5.98 -27.82
CA GLN A 126 3.26 7.18 -27.12
C GLN A 126 1.73 7.36 -27.20
N LEU A 127 1.04 7.16 -26.08
CA LEU A 127 -0.42 7.34 -25.97
C LEU A 127 -0.81 8.82 -25.90
N ARG A 128 -0.08 9.62 -25.11
CA ARG A 128 -0.31 11.08 -24.97
C ARG A 128 0.99 11.84 -24.77
N LYS A 129 0.97 13.13 -25.09
CA LYS A 129 2.08 14.08 -24.89
C LYS A 129 1.55 15.40 -24.38
N TYR A 130 2.17 15.92 -23.33
CA TYR A 130 1.84 17.19 -22.70
C TYR A 130 3.05 18.13 -22.77
N ARG A 131 2.88 19.29 -23.40
CA ARG A 131 3.97 20.28 -23.53
C ARG A 131 4.18 20.99 -22.20
N GLY A 132 5.42 20.96 -21.72
CA GLY A 132 5.89 21.88 -20.69
C GLY A 132 6.34 23.21 -21.30
N LYS A 133 7.06 24.00 -20.51
CA LYS A 133 7.64 25.27 -20.96
C LYS A 133 8.97 25.56 -20.27
N TYR A 134 9.96 26.05 -21.02
CA TYR A 134 11.15 26.68 -20.45
C TYR A 134 10.97 28.20 -20.30
N THR A 135 11.66 28.78 -19.32
CA THR A 135 11.81 30.25 -19.21
C THR A 135 13.15 30.68 -19.79
N GLY A 136 13.34 31.98 -20.03
CA GLY A 136 14.39 32.50 -20.93
C GLY A 136 15.80 31.95 -20.72
N LEU A 137 16.28 31.90 -19.47
CA LEU A 137 17.58 31.32 -19.12
C LEU A 137 17.47 29.86 -18.59
N HIS A 138 16.33 29.46 -18.04
CA HIS A 138 16.15 28.14 -17.43
C HIS A 138 15.61 27.13 -18.44
N LYS A 139 16.53 26.55 -19.22
CA LYS A 139 16.27 25.43 -20.15
C LYS A 139 16.48 24.05 -19.51
N THR A 140 16.09 23.92 -18.25
CA THR A 140 16.06 22.65 -17.49
C THR A 140 14.77 22.59 -16.68
N GLY A 141 14.37 21.39 -16.23
CA GLY A 141 13.16 21.20 -15.46
C GLY A 141 12.95 19.75 -15.00
N ASN A 142 11.73 19.47 -14.57
CA ASN A 142 11.24 18.18 -14.11
C ASN A 142 9.72 18.12 -14.35
N VAL A 143 9.06 17.01 -14.01
CA VAL A 143 7.64 17.06 -13.62
C VAL A 143 7.58 17.20 -12.11
N SER A 144 6.73 18.11 -11.60
CA SER A 144 6.62 18.41 -10.17
C SER A 144 5.19 18.71 -9.74
N ILE A 145 4.90 18.51 -8.44
CA ILE A 145 3.63 18.86 -7.80
C ILE A 145 3.88 19.79 -6.60
N ASN A 146 3.16 20.91 -6.56
CA ASN A 146 3.29 21.91 -5.50
C ASN A 146 2.22 21.73 -4.40
N GLY A 147 2.42 22.38 -3.24
CA GLY A 147 1.50 22.32 -2.09
C GLY A 147 0.13 22.99 -2.30
N LYS A 148 -0.21 23.41 -3.53
CA LYS A 148 -1.53 23.90 -3.93
C LYS A 148 -2.28 22.89 -4.82
N GLY A 149 -1.70 21.72 -5.07
CA GLY A 149 -2.27 20.71 -5.96
C GLY A 149 -2.08 21.00 -7.44
N GLU A 150 -1.13 21.86 -7.81
CA GLU A 150 -0.81 22.13 -9.22
C GLU A 150 0.36 21.24 -9.69
N VAL A 151 0.20 20.65 -10.87
CA VAL A 151 1.22 19.83 -11.53
C VAL A 151 1.86 20.62 -12.67
N TRP A 152 3.18 20.61 -12.73
CA TRP A 152 4.00 21.40 -13.66
C TRP A 152 4.99 20.51 -14.42
N ILE A 153 5.18 20.83 -15.71
CA ILE A 153 6.20 20.26 -16.60
C ILE A 153 7.18 21.38 -16.92
N ALA A 154 8.35 21.36 -16.27
CA ALA A 154 9.22 22.51 -16.09
C ALA A 154 8.43 23.74 -15.59
N TYR A 155 8.27 24.79 -16.41
CA TYR A 155 7.54 26.02 -16.09
C TYR A 155 6.19 26.14 -16.81
N GLY A 156 5.63 25.02 -17.31
CA GLY A 156 4.28 24.96 -17.86
C GLY A 156 3.35 24.15 -16.96
N LYS A 157 2.18 24.70 -16.58
CA LYS A 157 1.19 23.98 -15.78
C LYS A 157 0.48 22.94 -16.65
N LEU A 158 0.49 21.68 -16.19
CA LEU A 158 -0.24 20.56 -16.80
C LEU A 158 -1.69 20.51 -16.28
N ALA A 159 -1.83 20.47 -14.96
CA ALA A 159 -3.10 20.22 -14.29
C ALA A 159 -3.16 20.94 -12.93
N GLY A 160 -4.35 20.95 -12.33
CA GLY A 160 -4.56 21.40 -10.96
C GLY A 160 -5.81 20.80 -10.36
N CYS A 161 -5.84 20.75 -9.03
CA CYS A 161 -7.06 20.90 -8.27
C CYS A 161 -7.43 22.40 -8.13
#